data_AF-A0A518GER1-F1
#
_entry.id   AF-A0A518GER1-F1
#
_cell.length_a   1.000
_cell.length_b   1.000
_cell.length_c   1.000
_cell.angle_alpha   90.00
_cell.angle_beta   90.00
_cell.angle_gamma   90.00
#
_symmetry.space_group_name_H-M   'P 1'
#
loop_
_entity.id
_entity.type
_entity.pdbx_description
1 polymer ?
#
loop_
_entity_poly.entity_id
_entity_poly.type
_entity_poly.pdbx_seq_one_letter_code
_entity_poly.pdbx_strand_id
1 'polypeptide(L)'
;MSTWNLALECSGFTCSVAVAKLDSLDPPLWLETPPALSSVQGLASMVRHVLQNAGIRQPDFLSVTHGPGSFTGLRVGLATAKTLGMAWDIPLVAIDTLEAIAFRQHLQLTAASTDRSIATALGKAPVNPKGIPATDAPPVLLLPVMNAFRRQVFAAAYESQPASAGLVRLAAAQVLDAAVWRAQPWRSLAQDPPPADLRQVDCRQTEAGPTQESTSLQRRIVCGPGLEHYQPEEAAELEVAPAESWNPRAVDVLQLGWQKYLNRDLHPHTFSTADSLAPNYIRSSAAEEVSQAGNR
;
A
#
# COMPACT_ATOMS: atom_id res chain seq x y z
N MET A 1 -21.38 14.22 -10.50
CA MET A 1 -21.10 14.70 -9.13
C MET A 1 -19.62 14.52 -8.87
N SER A 2 -18.98 15.43 -8.16
CA SER A 2 -17.58 15.30 -7.78
C SER A 2 -17.47 14.42 -6.53
N THR A 3 -16.65 13.38 -6.57
CA THR A 3 -16.42 12.44 -5.46
C THR A 3 -15.13 12.81 -4.72
N TRP A 4 -15.07 12.70 -3.40
CA TRP A 4 -13.89 12.98 -2.57
C TRP A 4 -13.45 11.76 -1.79
N ASN A 5 -12.13 11.53 -1.72
CA ASN A 5 -11.50 10.50 -0.90
C ASN A 5 -10.62 11.13 0.17
N LEU A 6 -10.80 10.70 1.42
CA LEU A 6 -9.86 10.96 2.52
C LEU A 6 -9.06 9.69 2.81
N ALA A 7 -7.74 9.77 2.83
CA ALA A 7 -6.86 8.65 3.08
C ALA A 7 -6.06 8.79 4.37
N LEU A 8 -6.00 7.72 5.16
CA LEU A 8 -5.23 7.62 6.40
C LEU A 8 -4.17 6.51 6.24
N GLU A 9 -2.90 6.88 6.40
CA GLU A 9 -1.79 5.92 6.49
C GLU A 9 -1.24 6.00 7.92
N CYS A 10 -1.32 4.88 8.66
CA CYS A 10 -0.87 4.79 10.06
C CYS A 10 -0.22 3.42 10.37
N SER A 11 0.24 2.70 9.36
CA SER A 11 0.87 1.39 9.51
C SER A 11 2.32 1.48 9.99
N GLY A 12 2.97 2.63 9.83
CA GLY A 12 4.33 2.91 10.30
C GLY A 12 4.41 3.45 11.74
N PHE A 13 5.54 4.08 12.05
CA PHE A 13 5.73 4.82 13.32
C PHE A 13 5.22 6.26 13.26
N THR A 14 4.98 6.77 12.05
CA THR A 14 4.34 8.04 11.77
C THR A 14 2.96 7.78 11.15
N CYS A 15 2.13 8.82 11.13
CA CYS A 15 0.88 8.81 10.37
C CYS A 15 0.92 9.92 9.33
N SER A 16 0.23 9.72 8.21
CA SER A 16 -0.05 10.78 7.24
C SER A 16 -1.53 10.77 6.85
N VAL A 17 -2.01 11.92 6.38
CA VAL A 17 -3.40 12.10 5.92
C VAL A 17 -3.38 12.86 4.61
N ALA A 18 -4.15 12.36 3.64
CA ALA A 18 -4.33 13.01 2.34
C ALA A 18 -5.81 13.11 1.98
N VAL A 19 -6.20 14.14 1.22
CA VAL A 19 -7.55 14.27 0.66
C VAL A 19 -7.46 14.69 -0.80
N ALA A 20 -8.32 14.13 -1.64
CA ALA A 20 -8.37 14.47 -3.06
C ALA A 20 -9.79 14.48 -3.59
N LYS A 21 -10.02 15.35 -4.55
CA LYS A 21 -11.21 15.37 -5.39
C LYS A 21 -10.97 14.43 -6.57
N LEU A 22 -11.88 13.49 -6.75
CA LEU A 22 -11.86 12.44 -7.75
C LEU A 22 -12.77 12.79 -8.93
N ASP A 23 -12.61 13.98 -9.48
CA ASP A 23 -13.18 14.35 -10.78
C ASP A 23 -12.28 13.87 -11.93
N SER A 24 -12.82 13.89 -13.16
CA SER A 24 -12.07 13.64 -14.39
C SER A 24 -11.02 14.72 -14.72
N LEU A 25 -10.57 15.48 -13.72
CA LEU A 25 -9.59 16.53 -13.90
C LEU A 25 -8.21 15.89 -13.97
N ASP A 26 -7.63 16.04 -15.15
CA ASP A 26 -6.22 15.84 -15.40
C ASP A 26 -5.48 17.15 -15.05
N PRO A 27 -4.76 17.24 -13.91
CA PRO A 27 -4.56 16.23 -12.87
C PRO A 27 -5.41 16.43 -11.59
N PRO A 28 -5.61 15.36 -10.80
CA PRO A 28 -6.24 15.49 -9.50
C PRO A 28 -5.29 16.18 -8.53
N LEU A 29 -5.84 17.18 -7.84
CA LEU A 29 -5.16 17.86 -6.76
C LEU A 29 -5.44 17.10 -5.47
N TRP A 30 -4.37 16.70 -4.78
CA TRP A 30 -4.46 16.21 -3.41
C TRP A 30 -3.76 17.18 -2.45
N LEU A 31 -4.24 17.19 -1.22
CA LEU A 31 -3.57 17.83 -0.11
C LEU A 31 -3.12 16.75 0.85
N GLU A 32 -1.85 16.78 1.25
CA GLU A 32 -1.31 15.85 2.23
C GLU A 32 -0.67 16.62 3.36
N THR A 33 -0.74 16.04 4.55
CA THR A 33 -0.13 16.63 5.73
C THR A 33 1.40 16.70 5.56
N PRO A 34 2.05 17.84 5.89
CA PRO A 34 3.50 17.95 5.86
C PRO A 34 4.16 17.01 6.90
N PRO A 35 5.39 16.53 6.63
CA PRO A 35 6.12 15.61 7.52
C PRO A 35 6.24 16.08 8.98
N ALA A 36 6.28 17.40 9.22
CA ALA A 36 6.38 17.98 10.55
C ALA A 36 5.18 17.68 11.47
N LEU A 37 4.03 17.30 10.90
CA LEU A 37 2.81 16.96 11.64
C LEU A 37 2.56 15.45 11.69
N SER A 38 3.45 14.63 11.10
CA SER A 38 3.28 13.19 10.93
C SER A 38 3.50 12.41 12.22
N SER A 39 2.61 12.61 13.20
CA SER A 39 2.55 11.88 14.46
C SER A 39 1.23 11.14 14.60
N VAL A 40 1.27 9.94 15.16
CA VAL A 40 0.06 9.15 15.48
C VAL A 40 -0.88 9.92 16.41
N GLN A 41 -0.34 10.72 17.33
CA GLN A 41 -1.13 11.55 18.25
C GLN A 41 -1.78 12.74 17.54
N GLY A 42 -1.21 13.19 16.43
CA GLY A 42 -1.67 14.33 15.65
C GLY A 42 -2.78 14.01 14.64
N LEU A 43 -3.21 12.75 14.52
CA LEU A 43 -4.09 12.28 13.43
C LEU A 43 -5.37 13.10 13.27
N ALA A 44 -6.07 13.40 14.36
CA ALA A 44 -7.27 14.23 14.31
C ALA A 44 -7.00 15.66 13.80
N SER A 45 -5.86 16.25 14.18
CA SER A 45 -5.43 17.56 13.70
C SER A 45 -5.05 17.52 12.22
N MET A 46 -4.42 16.44 11.77
CA MET A 46 -4.09 16.23 10.35
C MET A 46 -5.36 16.13 9.48
N VAL A 47 -6.35 15.33 9.92
CA VAL A 47 -7.66 15.23 9.24
C VAL A 47 -8.32 16.60 9.15
N ARG A 48 -8.39 17.33 10.27
CA ARG A 48 -8.97 18.68 10.27
C ARG A 48 -8.24 19.61 9.30
N HIS A 49 -6.91 19.59 9.32
CA HIS A 49 -6.08 20.43 8.46
C HIS A 49 -6.36 20.20 6.98
N VAL A 50 -6.35 18.94 6.51
CA VAL A 50 -6.56 18.66 5.09
C VAL A 50 -8.00 18.98 4.64
N LEU A 51 -9.01 18.72 5.47
CA LEU A 51 -10.41 19.02 5.13
C LEU A 51 -10.67 20.53 5.08
N GLN A 52 -10.11 21.29 6.03
CA GLN A 52 -10.20 22.75 6.03
C GLN A 52 -9.55 23.36 4.80
N ASN A 53 -8.34 22.90 4.44
CA ASN A 53 -7.64 23.40 3.25
C ASN A 53 -8.31 22.96 1.94
N ALA A 54 -8.97 21.81 1.91
CA ALA A 54 -9.78 21.37 0.77
C ALA A 54 -11.13 22.11 0.68
N GLY A 55 -11.53 22.84 1.73
CA GLY A 55 -12.82 23.53 1.79
C GLY A 55 -14.03 22.59 1.87
N ILE A 56 -13.83 21.34 2.34
CA ILE A 56 -14.91 20.35 2.47
C ILE A 56 -15.18 20.00 3.93
N ARG A 57 -16.41 19.61 4.23
CA ARG A 57 -16.81 19.18 5.59
C ARG A 57 -16.65 17.68 5.81
N GLN A 58 -16.91 16.89 4.77
CA GLN A 58 -16.78 15.44 4.78
C GLN A 58 -16.43 14.96 3.36
N PRO A 59 -15.69 13.85 3.22
CA PRO A 59 -15.47 13.18 1.94
C PRO A 59 -16.66 12.27 1.57
N ASP A 60 -16.63 11.66 0.39
CA ASP A 60 -17.64 10.67 -0.03
C ASP A 60 -17.25 9.23 0.38
N PHE A 61 -15.96 8.97 0.61
CA PHE A 61 -15.46 7.72 1.20
C PHE A 61 -14.09 7.94 1.85
N LEU A 62 -13.65 6.97 2.66
CA LEU A 62 -12.39 7.03 3.38
C LEU A 62 -11.54 5.77 3.13
N SER A 63 -10.29 5.95 2.71
CA SER A 63 -9.31 4.87 2.51
C SER A 63 -8.36 4.79 3.71
N VAL A 64 -8.07 3.59 4.22
CA VAL A 64 -7.20 3.43 5.41
C VAL A 64 -6.34 2.19 5.32
N THR A 65 -5.08 2.29 5.75
CA THR A 65 -4.24 1.09 5.91
C THR A 65 -4.74 0.22 7.05
N HIS A 66 -4.91 -1.08 6.79
CA HIS A 66 -5.38 -2.04 7.80
C HIS A 66 -4.32 -3.05 8.24
N GLY A 67 -3.08 -2.91 7.77
CA GLY A 67 -1.93 -3.73 8.14
C GLY A 67 -1.37 -4.54 6.98
N PRO A 68 -0.31 -5.32 7.22
CA PRO A 68 0.40 -5.45 8.49
C PRO A 68 1.21 -4.19 8.87
N GLY A 69 1.62 -4.06 10.15
CA GLY A 69 2.37 -2.88 10.61
C GLY A 69 2.36 -2.66 12.12
N SER A 70 2.65 -1.42 12.52
CA SER A 70 2.67 -0.95 13.90
C SER A 70 1.32 -1.19 14.59
N PHE A 71 1.34 -1.96 15.67
CA PHE A 71 0.14 -2.29 16.44
C PHE A 71 -0.59 -1.04 16.97
N THR A 72 0.17 -0.07 17.49
CA THR A 72 -0.38 1.19 17.99
C THR A 72 -0.92 2.05 16.86
N GLY A 73 -0.15 2.21 15.78
CA GLY A 73 -0.54 3.03 14.63
C GLY A 73 -1.80 2.51 13.95
N LEU A 74 -1.85 1.21 13.65
CA LEU A 74 -3.02 0.57 13.03
C LEU A 74 -4.28 0.72 13.88
N ARG A 75 -4.18 0.55 15.20
CA ARG A 75 -5.35 0.72 16.08
C ARG A 75 -5.86 2.16 16.07
N VAL A 76 -4.97 3.14 16.15
CA VAL A 76 -5.36 4.56 16.11
C VAL A 76 -5.95 4.93 14.76
N GLY A 77 -5.32 4.53 13.66
CA GLY A 77 -5.79 4.78 12.30
C GLY A 77 -7.14 4.15 12.01
N LEU A 78 -7.30 2.85 12.31
CA LEU A 78 -8.55 2.12 12.08
C LEU A 78 -9.67 2.60 12.99
N ALA A 79 -9.42 2.86 14.28
CA ALA A 79 -10.44 3.41 15.17
C ALA A 79 -10.92 4.80 14.70
N THR A 80 -9.98 5.63 14.22
CA THR A 80 -10.30 6.94 13.64
C THR A 80 -11.14 6.80 12.37
N ALA A 81 -10.72 5.93 11.44
CA ALA A 81 -11.46 5.65 10.21
C ALA A 81 -12.89 5.16 10.50
N LYS A 82 -13.06 4.20 11.42
CA LYS A 82 -14.38 3.70 11.84
C LYS A 82 -15.25 4.82 12.41
N THR A 83 -14.70 5.61 13.33
CA THR A 83 -15.44 6.69 13.99
C THR A 83 -15.91 7.73 12.98
N LEU A 84 -15.03 8.14 12.05
CA LEU A 84 -15.36 9.08 10.99
C LEU A 84 -16.35 8.49 9.98
N GLY A 85 -16.16 7.22 9.59
CA GLY A 85 -17.07 6.49 8.71
C GLY A 85 -18.49 6.41 9.27
N MET A 86 -18.63 6.09 10.57
CA MET A 86 -19.92 6.10 11.27
C MET A 86 -20.52 7.50 11.38
N ALA A 87 -19.70 8.50 11.74
CA ALA A 87 -20.19 9.87 11.94
C ALA A 87 -20.66 10.55 10.65
N TRP A 88 -20.01 10.25 9.53
CA TRP A 88 -20.38 10.80 8.21
C TRP A 88 -21.27 9.88 7.38
N ASP A 89 -21.53 8.66 7.84
CA ASP A 89 -22.25 7.62 7.09
C ASP A 89 -21.64 7.38 5.71
N ILE A 90 -20.31 7.19 5.67
CA ILE A 90 -19.55 6.97 4.44
C ILE A 90 -18.86 5.60 4.44
N PRO A 91 -18.70 4.99 3.25
CA PRO A 91 -18.05 3.69 3.15
C PRO A 91 -16.53 3.81 3.35
N LEU A 92 -15.94 2.74 3.89
CA LEU A 92 -14.50 2.65 4.17
C LEU A 92 -13.82 1.70 3.16
N VAL A 93 -12.62 2.03 2.72
CA VAL A 93 -11.81 1.18 1.82
C VAL A 93 -10.55 0.75 2.55
N ALA A 94 -10.40 -0.54 2.77
CA ALA A 94 -9.25 -1.12 3.44
C ALA A 94 -8.09 -1.32 2.44
N ILE A 95 -6.92 -0.77 2.76
CA ILE A 95 -5.71 -0.87 1.94
C ILE A 95 -4.66 -1.71 2.67
N ASP A 96 -4.11 -2.72 1.98
CA ASP A 96 -3.03 -3.52 2.54
C ASP A 96 -1.75 -2.67 2.58
N THR A 97 -1.00 -2.79 3.67
CA THR A 97 0.17 -1.92 3.86
C THR A 97 1.32 -2.28 2.92
N LEU A 98 1.55 -3.57 2.67
CA LEU A 98 2.58 -4.00 1.74
C LEU A 98 2.18 -3.66 0.29
N GLU A 99 0.88 -3.68 -0.02
CA GLU A 99 0.34 -3.14 -1.28
C GLU A 99 0.67 -1.65 -1.43
N ALA A 100 0.47 -0.83 -0.39
CA ALA A 100 0.82 0.60 -0.43
C ALA A 100 2.33 0.85 -0.64
N ILE A 101 3.20 0.06 0.01
CA ILE A 101 4.66 0.15 -0.16
C ILE A 101 5.07 -0.24 -1.59
N ALA A 102 4.53 -1.34 -2.11
CA ALA A 102 4.82 -1.77 -3.47
C ALA A 102 4.29 -0.76 -4.50
N PHE A 103 3.07 -0.25 -4.30
CA PHE A 103 2.47 0.74 -5.19
C PHE A 103 3.29 2.02 -5.27
N ARG A 104 3.81 2.50 -4.13
CA ARG A 104 4.74 3.63 -4.10
C ARG A 104 5.96 3.41 -4.99
N GLN A 105 6.55 2.21 -4.96
CA GLN A 105 7.68 1.88 -5.83
C GLN A 105 7.26 1.78 -7.30
N HIS A 106 6.08 1.24 -7.58
CA HIS A 106 5.52 1.20 -8.93
C HIS A 106 5.39 2.60 -9.54
N LEU A 107 4.86 3.58 -8.78
CA LEU A 107 4.74 4.98 -9.24
C LEU A 107 6.10 5.60 -9.61
N GLN A 108 7.16 5.26 -8.87
CA GLN A 108 8.50 5.77 -9.16
C GLN A 108 9.07 5.20 -10.46
N LEU A 109 8.80 3.93 -10.75
CA LEU A 109 9.22 3.28 -11.99
C LEU A 109 8.59 3.95 -13.22
N THR A 110 7.33 4.34 -13.10
CA THR A 110 6.57 4.95 -14.19
C THR A 110 6.83 6.45 -14.32
N ALA A 111 7.18 7.13 -13.22
CA ALA A 111 7.63 8.52 -13.26
C ALA A 111 9.04 8.66 -13.86
N ALA A 112 9.94 7.72 -13.59
CA ALA A 112 11.32 7.74 -14.10
C ALA A 112 11.41 7.52 -15.63
N SER A 113 10.41 6.88 -16.24
CA SER A 113 10.30 6.72 -17.70
C SER A 113 9.72 7.94 -18.43
N THR A 114 9.23 8.94 -17.70
CA THR A 114 8.70 10.19 -18.25
C THR A 114 9.76 11.28 -18.07
N ASP A 115 10.04 12.06 -19.11
CA ASP A 115 11.17 12.99 -19.16
C ASP A 115 11.30 13.86 -17.90
N ARG A 116 12.49 13.86 -17.29
CA ARG A 116 12.78 14.34 -15.93
C ARG A 116 12.61 15.87 -15.75
N SER A 117 12.33 16.61 -16.83
CA SER A 117 12.09 18.05 -16.86
C SER A 117 10.74 18.47 -16.23
N ILE A 118 9.81 17.54 -16.02
CA ILE A 118 8.50 17.79 -15.38
C ILE A 118 8.56 17.55 -13.86
N ALA A 119 9.49 16.72 -13.38
CA ALA A 119 9.56 16.28 -11.98
C ALA A 119 10.18 17.29 -11.00
N THR A 120 10.86 18.34 -11.50
CA THR A 120 11.55 19.34 -10.65
C THR A 120 10.60 20.33 -9.98
N ALA A 121 9.30 20.30 -10.28
CA ALA A 121 8.26 21.08 -9.59
C ALA A 121 7.59 20.25 -8.48
N LEU A 122 8.33 19.99 -7.40
CA LEU A 122 7.83 19.39 -6.15
C LEU A 122 6.53 20.10 -5.69
N GLY A 123 5.42 19.36 -5.69
CA GLY A 123 4.12 19.78 -5.17
C GLY A 123 2.93 19.59 -6.11
N LYS A 124 3.15 19.25 -7.39
CA LYS A 124 2.08 19.04 -8.40
C LYS A 124 2.45 17.94 -9.39
N ALA A 125 2.56 16.69 -8.93
CA ALA A 125 2.68 15.57 -9.86
C ALA A 125 1.28 15.25 -10.43
N PRO A 126 1.10 15.14 -11.75
CA PRO A 126 -0.18 14.75 -12.34
C PRO A 126 -0.43 13.25 -12.14
N VAL A 127 -1.59 12.86 -11.61
CA VAL A 127 -1.94 11.45 -11.39
C VAL A 127 -3.39 11.16 -11.77
N ASN A 128 -3.72 10.90 -13.02
CA ASN A 128 -5.10 10.54 -13.40
C ASN A 128 -5.38 9.05 -13.09
N PRO A 129 -6.59 8.64 -12.66
CA PRO A 129 -6.99 7.23 -12.55
C PRO A 129 -6.96 6.46 -13.90
N LYS A 130 -6.88 7.17 -15.03
CA LYS A 130 -6.57 6.61 -16.37
C LYS A 130 -5.11 6.80 -16.83
N GLY A 131 -4.26 7.43 -16.03
CA GLY A 131 -3.01 8.03 -16.48
C GLY A 131 -1.92 8.04 -15.41
N ILE A 132 -1.39 6.85 -15.11
CA ILE A 132 0.06 6.68 -15.18
C ILE A 132 0.37 6.56 -16.68
N PRO A 133 1.38 7.26 -17.25
CA PRO A 133 1.77 6.99 -18.62
C PRO A 133 2.15 5.50 -18.71
N ALA A 134 1.33 4.75 -19.44
CA ALA A 134 1.62 3.37 -19.78
C ALA A 134 3.01 3.38 -20.41
N THR A 135 3.97 2.77 -19.71
CA THR A 135 5.32 2.61 -20.24
C THR A 135 5.43 1.18 -20.76
N ASP A 136 6.08 1.03 -21.90
CA ASP A 136 6.47 -0.28 -22.45
C ASP A 136 7.58 -0.95 -21.62
N ALA A 137 7.91 -0.41 -20.44
CA ALA A 137 8.83 -1.03 -19.51
C ALA A 137 8.32 -2.42 -19.10
N PRO A 138 9.21 -3.43 -19.03
CA PRO A 138 8.82 -4.78 -18.63
C PRO A 138 8.32 -4.78 -17.17
N PRO A 139 7.43 -5.73 -16.82
CA PRO A 139 7.03 -5.97 -15.43
C PRO A 139 8.23 -6.14 -14.50
N VAL A 140 8.11 -5.60 -13.30
CA VAL A 140 9.12 -5.63 -12.24
C VAL A 140 8.54 -6.34 -11.03
N LEU A 141 9.30 -7.28 -10.47
CA LEU A 141 8.94 -7.93 -9.22
C LEU A 141 9.24 -6.97 -8.05
N LEU A 142 8.21 -6.61 -7.30
CA LEU A 142 8.28 -5.75 -6.13
C LEU A 142 8.10 -6.59 -4.87
N LEU A 143 9.04 -6.42 -3.94
CA LEU A 143 9.15 -7.21 -2.70
C LEU A 143 9.10 -6.25 -1.51
N PRO A 144 7.89 -5.76 -1.13
CA PRO A 144 7.71 -4.93 0.05
C PRO A 144 8.03 -5.71 1.32
N VAL A 145 8.78 -5.09 2.23
CA VAL A 145 9.16 -5.66 3.51
C VAL A 145 8.98 -4.67 4.66
N MET A 146 8.41 -5.13 5.75
CA MET A 146 8.27 -4.40 7.00
C MET A 146 8.80 -5.20 8.19
N ASN A 147 9.25 -4.50 9.22
CA ASN A 147 9.65 -5.13 10.46
C ASN A 147 8.43 -5.74 11.18
N ALA A 148 8.46 -7.05 11.45
CA ALA A 148 7.43 -7.75 12.23
C ALA A 148 7.82 -7.96 13.71
N PHE A 149 8.92 -7.30 14.14
CA PHE A 149 9.60 -7.49 15.41
C PHE A 149 10.13 -8.91 15.61
N ARG A 150 10.84 -9.16 16.71
CA ARG A 150 11.32 -10.50 17.11
C ARG A 150 12.12 -11.23 16.02
N ARG A 151 12.94 -10.49 15.26
CA ARG A 151 13.74 -11.02 14.15
C ARG A 151 12.87 -11.64 13.05
N GLN A 152 11.70 -11.06 12.80
CA GLN A 152 10.81 -11.45 11.72
C GLN A 152 10.48 -10.25 10.84
N VAL A 153 10.05 -10.53 9.62
CA VAL A 153 9.55 -9.52 8.68
C VAL A 153 8.15 -9.88 8.19
N PHE A 154 7.36 -8.85 7.91
CA PHE A 154 6.20 -8.98 7.04
C PHE A 154 6.69 -8.77 5.61
N ALA A 155 6.40 -9.71 4.72
CA ALA A 155 6.81 -9.62 3.33
C ALA A 155 5.70 -10.14 2.40
N ALA A 156 5.64 -9.59 1.19
CA ALA A 156 4.72 -9.98 0.14
C ALA A 156 5.43 -9.84 -1.22
N ALA A 157 4.80 -10.34 -2.28
CA ALA A 157 5.31 -10.19 -3.65
C ALA A 157 4.23 -9.61 -4.56
N TYR A 158 4.63 -8.62 -5.36
CA TYR A 158 3.78 -8.00 -6.36
C TYR A 158 4.50 -7.90 -7.69
N GLU A 159 3.77 -8.06 -8.79
CA GLU A 159 4.23 -7.73 -10.12
C GLU A 159 3.71 -6.34 -10.49
N SER A 160 4.61 -5.45 -10.90
CA SER A 160 4.21 -4.18 -11.47
C SER A 160 3.61 -4.39 -12.86
N GLN A 161 2.56 -3.64 -13.18
CA GLN A 161 1.98 -3.58 -14.52
C GLN A 161 2.14 -2.16 -15.08
N PRO A 162 3.34 -1.82 -15.61
CA PRO A 162 3.64 -0.45 -16.04
C PRO A 162 2.74 0.04 -17.18
N ALA A 163 2.18 -0.89 -17.97
CA ALA A 163 1.24 -0.59 -19.04
C ALA A 163 -0.19 -0.24 -18.57
N SER A 164 -0.60 -0.66 -17.36
CA SER A 164 -1.97 -0.49 -16.86
C SER A 164 -2.07 0.28 -15.56
N ALA A 165 -0.97 0.87 -15.08
CA ALA A 165 -0.89 1.48 -13.74
C ALA A 165 -1.22 0.52 -12.59
N GLY A 166 -1.16 -0.78 -12.87
CA GLY A 166 -1.68 -1.83 -12.02
C GLY A 166 -0.58 -2.48 -11.18
N LEU A 167 -1.02 -3.14 -10.13
CA LEU A 167 -0.17 -3.93 -9.28
C LEU A 167 -0.84 -5.28 -9.04
N VAL A 168 -0.21 -6.37 -9.50
CA VAL A 168 -0.75 -7.72 -9.36
C VAL A 168 -0.10 -8.37 -8.15
N ARG A 169 -0.90 -8.88 -7.21
CA ARG A 169 -0.39 -9.59 -6.04
C ARG A 169 0.00 -11.02 -6.42
N LEU A 170 1.29 -11.33 -6.31
CA LEU A 170 1.87 -12.65 -6.60
C LEU A 170 1.99 -13.54 -5.36
N ALA A 171 2.14 -12.94 -4.17
CA ALA A 171 2.15 -13.63 -2.88
C ALA A 171 1.43 -12.76 -1.84
N ALA A 172 0.56 -13.37 -1.04
CA ALA A 172 -0.05 -12.69 0.10
C ALA A 172 1.00 -12.32 1.14
N ALA A 173 0.64 -11.40 2.04
CA ALA A 173 1.53 -10.99 3.11
C ALA A 173 1.77 -12.16 4.09
N GLN A 174 3.05 -12.44 4.37
CA GLN A 174 3.52 -13.54 5.21
C GLN A 174 4.44 -13.02 6.32
N VAL A 175 4.55 -13.78 7.41
CA VAL A 175 5.57 -13.56 8.44
C VAL A 175 6.74 -14.50 8.18
N LEU A 176 7.92 -13.95 7.91
CA LEU A 176 9.14 -14.71 7.66
C LEU A 176 10.17 -14.46 8.77
N ASP A 177 10.98 -15.47 9.08
CA ASP A 177 12.18 -15.25 9.89
C ASP A 177 13.14 -14.33 9.11
N ALA A 178 13.74 -13.36 9.82
CA ALA A 178 14.60 -12.37 9.20
C ALA A 178 15.87 -12.98 8.58
N ALA A 179 16.40 -14.08 9.13
CA ALA A 179 17.54 -14.76 8.51
C ALA A 179 17.13 -15.45 7.20
N VAL A 180 15.95 -16.07 7.17
CA VAL A 180 15.39 -16.67 5.94
C VAL A 180 15.15 -15.60 4.88
N TRP A 181 14.53 -14.48 5.28
CA TRP A 181 14.34 -13.33 4.41
C TRP A 181 15.66 -12.82 3.85
N ARG A 182 16.65 -12.55 4.72
CA ARG A 182 17.94 -11.97 4.30
C ARG A 182 18.70 -12.88 3.33
N ALA A 183 18.64 -14.18 3.53
CA ALA A 183 19.30 -15.15 2.66
C ALA A 183 18.62 -15.26 1.28
N GLN A 184 17.28 -15.36 1.24
CA GLN A 184 16.54 -15.62 -0.01
C GLN A 184 15.16 -14.91 -0.06
N PRO A 185 15.11 -13.57 -0.22
CA PRO A 185 13.89 -12.79 -0.05
C PRO A 185 12.75 -13.15 -1.01
N TRP A 186 13.06 -13.32 -2.30
CA TRP A 186 12.06 -13.62 -3.32
C TRP A 186 11.69 -15.10 -3.37
N ARG A 187 12.66 -16.00 -3.13
CA ARG A 187 12.42 -17.46 -3.12
C ARG A 187 11.56 -17.87 -1.93
N SER A 188 11.73 -17.22 -0.79
CA SER A 188 10.93 -17.49 0.41
C SER A 188 9.45 -17.12 0.25
N LEU A 189 9.12 -16.19 -0.65
CA LEU A 189 7.74 -15.78 -0.94
C LEU A 189 7.05 -16.63 -2.01
N ALA A 190 7.82 -17.28 -2.90
CA ALA A 190 7.31 -18.07 -4.02
C ALA A 190 6.75 -19.46 -3.61
N GLN A 191 6.84 -19.83 -2.32
CA GLN A 191 6.46 -21.15 -1.84
C GLN A 191 4.97 -21.31 -1.54
N ASP A 192 4.18 -20.22 -1.54
CA ASP A 192 2.73 -20.26 -1.30
C ASP A 192 1.99 -19.21 -2.16
N PRO A 193 1.43 -19.58 -3.34
CA PRO A 193 0.69 -18.63 -4.17
C PRO A 193 -0.60 -18.19 -3.45
N PRO A 194 -1.06 -16.94 -3.65
CA PRO A 194 -2.23 -16.44 -2.95
C PRO A 194 -3.46 -17.30 -3.28
N PRO A 195 -4.38 -17.47 -2.31
CA PRO A 195 -5.71 -18.00 -2.52
C PRO A 195 -6.37 -17.39 -3.78
N ALA A 196 -7.11 -18.19 -4.55
CA ALA A 196 -7.60 -17.79 -5.87
C ALA A 196 -8.48 -16.51 -5.85
N ASP A 197 -9.14 -16.24 -4.72
CA ASP A 197 -9.93 -15.06 -4.41
C ASP A 197 -9.09 -13.79 -4.16
N LEU A 198 -7.83 -13.94 -3.72
CA LEU A 198 -6.87 -12.84 -3.53
C LEU A 198 -5.99 -12.59 -4.76
N ARG A 199 -6.12 -13.37 -5.83
CA ARG A 199 -5.46 -13.12 -7.13
C ARG A 199 -6.08 -11.94 -7.88
N GLN A 200 -7.22 -11.43 -7.42
CA GLN A 200 -7.92 -10.33 -8.06
C GLN A 200 -7.63 -8.99 -7.37
N VAL A 201 -6.53 -8.36 -7.77
CA VAL A 201 -6.51 -6.89 -7.95
C VAL A 201 -6.13 -6.70 -9.40
N ASP A 202 -7.06 -7.09 -10.28
CA ASP A 202 -6.84 -7.17 -11.71
C ASP A 202 -7.50 -5.94 -12.34
N CYS A 203 -6.71 -4.91 -12.68
CA CYS A 203 -7.23 -3.69 -13.29
C CYS A 203 -7.61 -3.90 -14.77
N ARG A 204 -7.46 -5.11 -15.32
CA ARG A 204 -8.09 -5.61 -16.56
C ARG A 204 -7.64 -7.06 -16.76
N GLN A 205 -8.58 -7.99 -16.68
CA GLN A 205 -8.36 -9.37 -17.08
C GLN A 205 -7.72 -9.45 -18.49
N THR A 206 -6.59 -10.13 -18.59
CA THR A 206 -6.34 -11.07 -19.68
C THR A 206 -5.81 -12.36 -19.08
N GLU A 207 -6.53 -13.45 -19.36
CA GLU A 207 -6.22 -14.81 -18.92
C GLU A 207 -4.81 -15.23 -19.34
N ALA A 208 -3.89 -15.30 -18.38
CA ALA A 208 -2.69 -16.10 -18.51
C ALA A 208 -2.28 -16.58 -17.10
N GLY A 209 -2.50 -17.86 -16.81
CA GLY A 209 -1.94 -18.50 -15.63
C GLY A 209 -0.41 -18.51 -15.68
N PRO A 210 0.28 -18.74 -14.55
CA PRO A 210 1.73 -18.78 -14.53
C PRO A 210 2.21 -20.04 -15.26
N THR A 211 2.48 -19.91 -16.55
CA THR A 211 3.23 -20.91 -17.31
C THR A 211 4.67 -20.94 -16.82
N GLN A 212 5.17 -22.16 -16.63
CA GLN A 212 6.52 -22.50 -16.21
C GLN A 212 7.60 -21.68 -16.94
N GLU A 213 8.59 -21.23 -16.17
CA GLU A 213 9.93 -20.84 -16.63
C GLU A 213 10.01 -19.88 -17.83
N SER A 214 9.60 -18.62 -17.64
CA SER A 214 10.12 -17.52 -18.46
C SER A 214 11.28 -16.83 -17.74
N THR A 215 12.46 -17.42 -17.87
CA THR A 215 13.78 -16.94 -17.42
C THR A 215 14.31 -15.79 -18.28
N SER A 216 13.53 -14.74 -18.51
CA SER A 216 14.12 -13.41 -18.72
C SER A 216 14.21 -12.78 -17.34
N LEU A 217 15.42 -12.47 -16.85
CA LEU A 217 15.64 -11.89 -15.53
C LEU A 217 14.75 -10.64 -15.33
N GLN A 218 13.54 -10.83 -14.82
CA GLN A 218 12.64 -9.75 -14.44
C GLN A 218 13.37 -8.97 -13.35
N ARG A 219 13.55 -7.67 -13.57
CA ARG A 219 14.12 -6.78 -12.57
C ARG A 219 13.36 -6.97 -11.25
N ARG A 220 14.09 -7.06 -10.14
CA ARG A 220 13.54 -7.30 -8.80
C ARG A 220 13.91 -6.15 -7.90
N ILE A 221 12.93 -5.57 -7.23
CA ILE A 221 13.15 -4.46 -6.31
C ILE A 221 12.63 -4.83 -4.94
N VAL A 222 13.49 -4.77 -3.93
CA VAL A 222 13.09 -4.80 -2.52
C VAL A 222 12.80 -3.37 -2.06
N CYS A 223 11.70 -3.17 -1.35
CA CYS A 223 11.30 -1.86 -0.83
C CYS A 223 10.66 -2.00 0.55
N GLY A 224 10.60 -0.90 1.30
CA GLY A 224 9.90 -0.88 2.58
C GLY A 224 10.80 -0.68 3.80
N PRO A 225 10.23 -0.26 4.94
CA PRO A 225 10.98 0.14 6.11
C PRO A 225 11.69 -1.05 6.80
N GLY A 226 11.33 -2.29 6.47
CA GLY A 226 12.06 -3.47 6.97
C GLY A 226 13.53 -3.49 6.57
N LEU A 227 13.89 -2.81 5.48
CA LEU A 227 15.26 -2.72 4.97
C LEU A 227 16.21 -1.91 5.86
N GLU A 228 15.69 -1.11 6.82
CA GLU A 228 16.52 -0.45 7.83
C GLU A 228 17.29 -1.45 8.70
N HIS A 229 16.73 -2.65 8.88
CA HIS A 229 17.29 -3.69 9.76
C HIS A 229 17.58 -5.02 9.04
N TYR A 230 16.90 -5.30 7.94
CA TYR A 230 16.88 -6.61 7.30
C TYR A 230 17.18 -6.52 5.81
N GLN A 231 18.33 -5.93 5.47
CA GLN A 231 18.81 -5.92 4.09
C GLN A 231 19.17 -7.33 3.60
N PRO A 232 18.83 -7.67 2.35
CA PRO A 232 19.20 -8.95 1.76
C PRO A 232 20.71 -9.10 1.61
N GLU A 233 21.20 -10.33 1.75
CA GLU A 233 22.61 -10.67 1.60
C GLU A 233 22.99 -10.84 0.12
N GLU A 234 22.08 -11.38 -0.71
CA GLU A 234 22.22 -11.51 -2.17
C GLU A 234 21.83 -10.21 -2.91
N ALA A 235 22.58 -9.13 -2.70
CA ALA A 235 22.33 -7.82 -3.35
C ALA A 235 22.58 -7.81 -4.87
N ALA A 236 23.23 -8.84 -5.44
CA ALA A 236 23.58 -8.87 -6.87
C ALA A 236 22.37 -9.09 -7.80
N GLU A 237 21.31 -9.75 -7.32
CA GLU A 237 20.08 -10.02 -8.09
C GLU A 237 18.89 -9.15 -7.68
N LEU A 238 19.09 -8.24 -6.72
CA LEU A 238 18.05 -7.43 -6.10
C LEU A 238 18.47 -5.97 -6.09
N GLU A 239 17.66 -5.13 -6.71
CA GLU A 239 17.76 -3.70 -6.52
C GLU A 239 17.09 -3.29 -5.22
N VAL A 240 17.75 -2.44 -4.45
CA VAL A 240 17.18 -1.86 -3.24
C VAL A 240 16.58 -0.51 -3.59
N ALA A 241 15.29 -0.33 -3.34
CA ALA A 241 14.62 0.94 -3.54
C ALA A 241 15.29 2.06 -2.69
N PRO A 242 15.28 3.32 -3.14
CA PRO A 242 15.80 4.44 -2.36
C PRO A 242 15.13 4.56 -0.98
N ALA A 243 15.88 4.89 0.06
CA ALA A 243 15.37 4.90 1.44
C ALA A 243 14.19 5.88 1.65
N GLU A 244 14.15 6.98 0.90
CA GLU A 244 13.06 7.95 0.88
C GLU A 244 11.72 7.39 0.33
N SER A 245 11.75 6.24 -0.34
CA SER A 245 10.56 5.57 -0.86
C SER A 245 10.07 4.43 0.03
N TRP A 246 10.77 4.09 1.11
CA TRP A 246 10.44 2.92 1.92
C TRP A 246 9.12 3.06 2.67
N ASN A 247 8.84 4.24 3.23
CA ASN A 247 7.65 4.41 4.04
C ASN A 247 6.42 4.69 3.15
N PRO A 248 5.30 3.97 3.35
CA PRO A 248 4.06 4.26 2.65
C PRO A 248 3.52 5.62 3.11
N ARG A 249 2.76 6.28 2.25
CA ARG A 249 2.13 7.58 2.52
C ARG A 249 0.64 7.55 2.25
N ALA A 250 -0.07 8.51 2.83
CA ALA A 250 -1.50 8.66 2.62
C ALA A 250 -1.85 8.93 1.15
N VAL A 251 -0.96 9.55 0.36
CA VAL A 251 -1.18 9.66 -1.09
C VAL A 251 -1.18 8.30 -1.81
N ASP A 252 -0.35 7.35 -1.37
CA ASP A 252 -0.31 6.00 -1.95
C ASP A 252 -1.61 5.26 -1.63
N VAL A 253 -2.05 5.36 -0.36
CA VAL A 253 -3.34 4.82 0.14
C VAL A 253 -4.53 5.46 -0.58
N LEU A 254 -4.47 6.78 -0.83
CA LEU A 254 -5.51 7.53 -1.53
C LEU A 254 -5.71 7.02 -2.96
N GLN A 255 -4.61 6.80 -3.68
CA GLN A 255 -4.64 6.37 -5.07
C GLN A 255 -5.12 4.92 -5.19
N LEU A 256 -4.62 4.01 -4.33
CA LEU A 256 -5.13 2.63 -4.27
C LEU A 256 -6.62 2.60 -3.90
N GLY A 257 -7.04 3.42 -2.93
CA GLY A 257 -8.44 3.56 -2.54
C GLY A 257 -9.32 4.07 -3.67
N TRP A 258 -8.81 5.00 -4.49
CA TRP A 258 -9.51 5.45 -5.69
C TRP A 258 -9.64 4.35 -6.74
N GLN A 259 -8.57 3.62 -7.06
CA GLN A 259 -8.62 2.49 -8.00
C GLN A 259 -9.66 1.45 -7.57
N LYS A 260 -9.65 1.11 -6.29
CA LYS A 260 -10.63 0.23 -5.64
C LYS A 260 -12.07 0.79 -5.74
N TYR A 261 -12.24 2.10 -5.56
CA TYR A 261 -13.54 2.77 -5.70
C TYR A 261 -14.10 2.80 -7.12
N LEU A 262 -13.23 2.97 -8.12
CA LEU A 262 -13.63 2.93 -9.53
C LEU A 262 -14.06 1.54 -9.97
N ASN A 263 -13.43 0.51 -9.43
CA ASN A 263 -13.71 -0.89 -9.74
C ASN A 263 -14.70 -1.54 -8.76
N ARG A 264 -15.46 -0.73 -8.00
CA ARG A 264 -16.37 -1.22 -6.95
C ARG A 264 -17.43 -2.20 -7.44
N ASP A 265 -17.90 -2.02 -8.67
CA ASP A 265 -18.93 -2.88 -9.26
C ASP A 265 -18.36 -4.27 -9.62
N LEU A 266 -17.04 -4.37 -9.83
CA LEU A 266 -16.33 -5.62 -10.07
C LEU A 266 -15.96 -6.32 -8.76
N HIS A 267 -15.86 -5.58 -7.66
CA HIS A 267 -15.39 -6.07 -6.37
C HIS A 267 -16.26 -5.53 -5.21
N PRO A 268 -17.47 -6.08 -5.01
CA PRO A 268 -18.41 -5.56 -4.01
C PRO A 268 -17.89 -5.67 -2.57
N HIS A 269 -16.92 -6.54 -2.30
CA HIS A 269 -16.29 -6.72 -0.98
C HIS A 269 -15.17 -5.72 -0.68
N THR A 270 -14.87 -4.81 -1.62
CA THR A 270 -13.81 -3.80 -1.47
C THR A 270 -14.12 -2.79 -0.36
N PHE A 271 -15.40 -2.55 -0.10
CA PHE A 271 -15.85 -1.61 0.91
C PHE A 271 -16.18 -2.31 2.20
N SER A 272 -15.64 -1.76 3.28
CA SER A 272 -15.97 -2.13 4.65
C SER A 272 -16.96 -1.14 5.23
N THR A 273 -17.83 -1.65 6.08
CA THR A 273 -18.52 -0.84 7.07
C THR A 273 -17.59 -0.62 8.27
N ALA A 274 -17.96 0.28 9.17
CA ALA A 274 -17.21 0.47 10.41
C ALA A 274 -17.14 -0.82 11.26
N ASP A 275 -18.17 -1.68 11.18
CA ASP A 275 -18.19 -2.95 11.89
C ASP A 275 -17.29 -4.00 11.23
N SER A 276 -17.29 -4.08 9.90
CA SER A 276 -16.51 -5.08 9.15
C SER A 276 -15.05 -4.72 8.95
N LEU A 277 -14.67 -3.43 9.09
CA LEU A 277 -13.28 -3.00 8.95
C LEU A 277 -12.43 -3.61 10.07
N ALA A 278 -11.49 -4.48 9.75
CA ALA A 278 -10.66 -5.16 10.73
C ALA A 278 -9.16 -5.05 10.39
N PRO A 279 -8.28 -4.99 11.40
CA PRO A 279 -6.84 -5.10 11.17
C PRO A 279 -6.50 -6.46 10.55
N ASN A 280 -5.59 -6.45 9.57
CA ASN A 280 -4.97 -7.65 9.03
C ASN A 280 -3.86 -8.13 9.97
N TYR A 281 -4.25 -8.90 10.99
CA TYR A 281 -3.31 -9.58 11.87
C TYR A 281 -2.85 -10.90 11.23
N ILE A 282 -1.74 -10.85 10.49
CA ILE A 282 -1.11 -12.02 9.87
C ILE A 282 -0.48 -12.94 10.93
N ARG A 283 -0.10 -12.37 12.07
CA ARG A 283 0.51 -13.06 13.20
C ARG A 283 -0.51 -13.20 14.31
N SER A 284 -0.54 -14.37 14.96
CA SER A 284 -1.21 -14.53 16.25
C SER A 284 -0.59 -13.59 17.29
N SER A 285 -1.42 -13.09 18.20
CA SER A 285 -0.97 -12.25 19.30
C SER A 285 0.04 -12.99 20.19
N ALA A 286 0.87 -12.23 20.92
CA ALA A 286 1.83 -12.81 21.86
C ALA A 286 1.18 -13.76 22.88
N ALA A 287 -0.06 -13.46 23.31
CA ALA A 287 -0.82 -14.30 24.23
C ALA A 287 -1.23 -15.63 23.59
N GLU A 288 -1.67 -15.61 22.33
CA GLU A 288 -2.01 -16.82 21.57
C GLU A 288 -0.78 -17.69 21.31
N GLU A 289 0.37 -17.08 21.00
CA GLU A 289 1.62 -17.82 20.81
C GLU A 289 2.09 -18.52 22.09
N VAL A 290 2.00 -17.85 23.25
CA VAL A 290 2.34 -18.44 24.55
C VAL A 290 1.38 -19.58 24.90
N SER A 291 0.08 -19.42 24.62
CA SER A 291 -0.93 -20.47 24.82
C SER A 291 -0.67 -21.70 23.93
N GLN A 292 -0.33 -21.48 22.66
CA GLN A 292 0.01 -22.56 21.74
C GLN A 292 1.34 -23.26 22.09
N ALA A 293 2.32 -22.52 22.62
CA ALA A 293 3.58 -23.07 23.09
C ALA A 293 3.44 -23.86 24.40
N GLY A 294 2.48 -23.50 25.26
CA GLY A 294 2.15 -24.24 26.49
C GLY A 294 1.35 -25.53 26.26
N ASN A 295 0.80 -25.72 25.05
CA ASN A 295 0.05 -26.90 24.64
C ASN A 295 0.85 -27.88 23.75
N ARG A 296 2.16 -27.65 23.57
CA ARG A 296 3.10 -28.54 22.86
C ARG A 296 4.08 -29.15 23.86
#